data_AF-A0A3G6MBA0-F1
#
_entry.id   AF-A0A3G6MBA0-F1
#
_cell.length_a   1.000
_cell.length_b   1.000
_cell.length_c   1.000
_cell.angle_alpha   90.00
_cell.angle_beta   90.00
_cell.angle_gamma   90.00
#
_symmetry.space_group_name_H-M   'P 1'
#
loop_
_entity.id
_entity.type
_entity.pdbx_description
1 polymer ?
#
loop_
_entity_poly.entity_id
_entity_poly.type
_entity_poly.pdbx_seq_one_letter_code
_entity_poly.pdbx_strand_id
1 'polypeptide(L)'
;MLLRELKKGVKELFAKLKSFIDEVFGFGEKVGDHALTPAEKRWKDKHRKIQKKLERKKDPAKTKRIKQHEDFVEKWSGKSIRTLTKIEIANSLKGFTEQGNKIAKLIEDGEMLFEILNESTFKMAYLESGGKLSNYKKYRIEAFSYGDINYFREDKSIESFMSELIHEGTHTLDYLEEQRLFELGKSEAEIDKILGDIYSFEKRAYFHERAFQIATEMDVEYKTIESMLEHIFYTYP
;
A
#
# COMPACT_ATOMS: atom_id res chain seq x y z
N MET A 1 5.70 45.29 -27.69
CA MET A 1 7.05 44.71 -27.80
C MET A 1 7.71 44.54 -26.43
N LEU A 2 7.75 45.60 -25.60
CA LEU A 2 8.32 45.62 -24.24
C LEU A 2 7.90 44.47 -23.29
N LEU A 3 6.60 44.10 -23.24
CA LEU A 3 6.12 43.02 -22.36
C LEU A 3 6.60 41.61 -22.77
N ARG A 4 6.91 41.39 -24.05
CA ARG A 4 7.45 40.09 -24.53
C ARG A 4 8.93 39.95 -24.15
N GLU A 5 9.69 41.04 -24.21
CA GLU A 5 11.09 41.05 -23.80
C GLU A 5 11.23 40.93 -22.29
N LEU A 6 10.35 41.58 -21.51
CA LEU A 6 10.30 41.42 -20.06
C LEU A 6 10.01 39.96 -19.66
N LYS A 7 9.06 39.29 -20.33
CA LYS A 7 8.75 37.87 -20.09
C LYS A 7 9.91 36.92 -20.49
N LYS A 8 10.67 37.26 -21.54
CA LYS A 8 11.87 36.51 -21.93
C LYS A 8 12.98 36.66 -20.89
N GLY A 9 13.25 37.90 -20.46
CA GLY A 9 14.25 38.19 -19.43
C GLY A 9 13.94 37.48 -18.11
N VAL A 10 12.67 37.47 -17.69
CA VAL A 10 12.25 36.72 -16.49
C VAL A 10 12.47 35.21 -16.65
N LYS A 11 12.12 34.63 -17.80
CA LYS A 11 12.34 33.18 -18.05
C LYS A 11 13.83 32.81 -18.04
N GLU A 12 14.70 33.62 -18.64
CA GLU A 12 16.14 33.39 -18.60
C GLU A 12 16.70 33.50 -17.18
N LEU A 13 16.20 34.44 -16.38
CA LEU A 13 16.59 34.60 -14.99
C LEU A 13 16.18 33.38 -14.14
N PHE A 14 14.98 32.84 -14.37
CA PHE A 14 14.52 31.60 -13.73
C PHE A 14 15.31 30.37 -14.20
N ALA A 15 15.69 30.29 -15.47
CA ALA A 15 16.49 29.19 -15.98
C ALA A 15 17.91 29.19 -15.38
N LYS A 16 18.55 30.37 -15.30
CA LYS A 16 19.85 30.55 -14.65
C LYS A 16 19.80 30.31 -13.14
N LEU A 17 18.72 30.74 -12.49
CA LEU A 17 18.52 30.47 -11.06
C LEU A 17 18.34 28.97 -10.81
N LYS A 18 17.60 28.28 -11.69
CA LYS A 18 17.43 26.83 -11.62
C LYS A 18 18.77 26.11 -11.80
N SER A 19 19.57 26.48 -12.81
CA SER A 19 20.88 25.85 -13.02
C SER A 19 21.84 26.12 -11.86
N PHE A 20 21.84 27.33 -11.29
CA PHE A 20 22.65 27.67 -10.13
C PHE A 20 22.22 26.89 -8.88
N ILE A 21 20.92 26.69 -8.67
CA ILE A 21 20.40 25.87 -7.57
C ILE A 21 20.77 24.40 -7.77
N ASP A 22 20.64 23.88 -8.99
CA ASP A 22 21.00 22.51 -9.33
C ASP A 22 22.51 22.27 -9.16
N GLU A 23 23.35 23.28 -9.43
CA GLU A 23 24.81 23.26 -9.30
C GLU A 23 25.30 23.42 -7.86
N VAL A 24 24.76 24.38 -7.10
CA VAL A 24 25.20 24.69 -5.73
C VAL A 24 24.67 23.69 -4.70
N PHE A 25 23.49 23.12 -4.96
CA PHE A 25 22.81 22.23 -4.01
C PHE A 25 22.61 20.79 -4.55
N GLY A 26 23.15 20.48 -5.73
CA GLY A 26 23.21 19.11 -6.25
C GLY A 26 21.85 18.50 -6.63
N PHE A 27 20.90 19.31 -7.11
CA PHE A 27 19.53 18.86 -7.43
C PHE A 27 19.31 18.32 -8.86
N GLY A 28 20.35 18.29 -9.70
CA GLY A 28 20.27 17.62 -11.01
C GLY A 28 20.29 16.09 -10.90
N GLU A 29 19.70 15.38 -11.86
CA GLU A 29 19.65 13.90 -11.96
C GLU A 29 21.02 13.18 -11.94
N LYS A 30 22.13 13.91 -11.80
CA LYS A 30 23.49 13.37 -11.72
C LYS A 30 24.22 13.87 -10.47
N VAL A 31 23.74 13.57 -9.26
CA VAL A 31 24.59 13.65 -8.06
C VAL A 31 24.24 12.52 -7.09
N GLY A 32 25.25 11.72 -6.75
CA GLY A 32 25.16 10.56 -5.87
C GLY A 32 24.87 10.92 -4.41
N ASP A 33 24.49 9.89 -3.66
CA ASP A 33 24.06 9.93 -2.27
C ASP A 33 25.01 10.71 -1.35
N HIS A 34 24.67 11.96 -1.06
CA HIS A 34 25.14 12.66 0.13
C HIS A 34 23.96 12.80 1.12
N ALA A 35 24.20 12.39 2.36
CA ALA A 35 23.21 12.42 3.42
C ALA A 35 22.74 13.86 3.69
N LEU A 36 21.45 14.12 3.46
CA LEU A 36 20.84 15.44 3.63
C LEU A 36 21.01 15.96 5.07
N THR A 37 21.33 17.23 5.20
CA THR A 37 21.37 17.91 6.51
C THR A 37 19.96 18.02 7.11
N PRO A 38 19.82 18.19 8.45
CA PRO A 38 18.51 18.37 9.08
C PRO A 38 17.72 19.59 8.60
N ALA A 39 18.39 20.62 8.07
CA ALA A 39 17.74 21.79 7.49
C ALA A 39 17.19 21.48 6.09
N GLU A 40 17.97 20.79 5.26
CA GLU A 40 17.53 20.33 3.93
C GLU A 40 16.40 19.32 4.03
N LYS A 41 16.47 18.37 4.97
CA LYS A 41 15.38 17.42 5.23
C LYS A 41 14.07 18.13 5.59
N ARG A 42 14.13 19.11 6.50
CA ARG A 42 12.97 19.93 6.89
C ARG A 42 12.41 20.74 5.72
N TRP A 43 13.27 21.31 4.89
CA TRP A 43 12.85 22.06 3.70
C TRP A 43 12.23 21.14 2.65
N LYS A 44 12.84 19.99 2.36
CA LYS A 44 12.34 18.98 1.41
C LYS A 44 10.98 18.43 1.86
N ASP A 45 10.80 18.16 3.15
CA ASP A 45 9.52 17.76 3.71
C ASP A 45 8.45 18.86 3.60
N LYS A 46 8.82 20.11 3.88
CA LYS A 46 7.91 21.26 3.73
C LYS A 46 7.51 21.46 2.26
N HIS A 47 8.45 21.35 1.34
CA HIS A 47 8.21 21.48 -0.10
C HIS A 47 7.36 20.33 -0.64
N ARG A 48 7.64 19.08 -0.23
CA ARG A 48 6.82 17.90 -0.53
C ARG A 48 5.39 18.06 -0.03
N LYS A 49 5.19 18.57 1.19
CA LYS A 49 3.85 18.88 1.74
C LYS A 49 3.13 19.96 0.94
N ILE A 50 3.83 21.01 0.49
CA ILE A 50 3.25 22.08 -0.34
C ILE A 50 2.86 21.54 -1.72
N GLN A 51 3.73 20.74 -2.34
CA GLN A 51 3.48 20.14 -3.66
C GLN A 51 2.31 19.16 -3.62
N LYS A 52 2.25 18.28 -2.61
CA LYS A 52 1.08 17.44 -2.33
C LYS A 52 -0.20 18.27 -2.17
N LYS A 53 -0.16 19.38 -1.42
CA LYS A 53 -1.32 20.28 -1.28
C LYS A 53 -1.75 20.92 -2.61
N LEU A 54 -0.81 21.26 -3.50
CA LEU A 54 -1.10 21.82 -4.83
C LEU A 54 -1.66 20.76 -5.78
N GLU A 55 -1.18 19.52 -5.72
CA GLU A 55 -1.72 18.40 -6.50
C GLU A 55 -3.11 17.99 -6.02
N ARG A 56 -3.35 17.97 -4.70
CA ARG A 56 -4.68 17.75 -4.10
C ARG A 56 -5.72 18.73 -4.68
N LYS A 57 -5.37 20.02 -4.84
CA LYS A 57 -6.27 21.03 -5.44
C LYS A 57 -6.71 20.74 -6.90
N LYS A 58 -6.04 19.84 -7.63
CA LYS A 58 -6.42 19.48 -9.01
C LYS A 58 -7.58 18.49 -9.07
N ASP A 59 -7.85 17.76 -7.99
CA ASP A 59 -8.96 16.81 -7.89
C ASP A 59 -9.64 16.93 -6.51
N PRO A 60 -10.76 17.68 -6.43
CA PRO A 60 -11.52 17.86 -5.19
C PRO A 60 -12.06 16.54 -4.62
N ALA A 61 -12.41 15.57 -5.47
CA ALA A 61 -12.93 14.28 -5.04
C ALA A 61 -11.83 13.44 -4.39
N LYS A 62 -10.65 13.39 -5.01
CA LYS A 62 -9.46 12.75 -4.40
C LYS A 62 -9.08 13.42 -3.08
N THR A 63 -9.12 14.75 -3.00
CA THR A 63 -8.83 15.47 -1.74
C THR A 63 -9.81 15.10 -0.62
N LYS A 64 -11.10 15.05 -0.94
CA LYS A 64 -12.13 14.66 0.04
C LYS A 64 -11.90 13.24 0.54
N ARG A 65 -11.57 12.30 -0.35
CA ARG A 65 -11.28 10.91 0.01
C ARG A 65 -10.04 10.77 0.89
N ILE A 66 -8.93 11.42 0.52
CA ILE A 66 -7.71 11.41 1.35
C ILE A 66 -8.02 11.97 2.73
N LYS A 67 -8.78 13.07 2.82
CA LYS A 67 -9.20 13.61 4.10
C LYS A 67 -10.06 12.61 4.90
N GLN A 68 -10.99 11.91 4.26
CA GLN A 68 -11.78 10.87 4.93
C GLN A 68 -10.90 9.74 5.48
N HIS A 69 -9.84 9.35 4.76
CA HIS A 69 -8.86 8.38 5.24
C HIS A 69 -8.03 8.93 6.40
N GLU A 70 -7.52 10.16 6.30
CA GLU A 70 -6.79 10.85 7.38
C GLU A 70 -7.66 10.94 8.65
N ASP A 71 -8.93 11.37 8.53
CA ASP A 71 -9.89 11.46 9.63
C ASP A 71 -10.19 10.07 10.23
N PHE A 72 -10.25 9.01 9.41
CA PHE A 72 -10.43 7.63 9.85
C PHE A 72 -9.21 7.12 10.64
N VAL A 73 -8.00 7.31 10.11
CA VAL A 73 -6.76 6.93 10.78
C VAL A 73 -6.61 7.67 12.11
N GLU A 74 -6.90 8.97 12.14
CA GLU A 74 -6.87 9.78 13.37
C GLU A 74 -7.89 9.27 14.39
N LYS A 75 -9.14 8.99 13.97
CA LYS A 75 -10.19 8.44 14.84
C LYS A 75 -9.76 7.13 15.51
N TRP A 76 -8.99 6.29 14.80
CA TRP A 76 -8.60 4.96 15.23
C TRP A 76 -7.18 4.86 15.79
N SER A 77 -6.42 5.95 15.76
CA SER A 77 -5.09 6.01 16.35
C SER A 77 -5.13 5.70 17.85
N GLY A 78 -4.34 4.70 18.28
CA GLY A 78 -4.27 4.25 19.67
C GLY A 78 -5.48 3.45 20.16
N LYS A 79 -6.47 3.15 19.30
CA LYS A 79 -7.59 2.27 19.62
C LYS A 79 -7.31 0.85 19.13
N SER A 80 -7.91 -0.13 19.78
CA SER A 80 -7.83 -1.52 19.32
C SER A 80 -8.59 -1.66 17.99
N ILE A 81 -7.91 -2.21 16.97
CA ILE A 81 -8.53 -2.52 15.68
C ILE A 81 -9.63 -3.60 15.79
N ARG A 82 -9.68 -4.36 16.90
CA ARG A 82 -10.73 -5.38 17.15
C ARG A 82 -12.13 -4.80 17.28
N THR A 83 -12.25 -3.52 17.60
CA THR A 83 -13.56 -2.88 17.77
C THR A 83 -14.07 -2.22 16.49
N LEU A 84 -13.30 -2.31 15.38
CA LEU A 84 -13.77 -1.90 14.07
C LEU A 84 -14.92 -2.79 13.60
N THR A 85 -15.97 -2.15 13.11
CA THR A 85 -17.05 -2.88 12.45
C THR A 85 -16.69 -3.21 11.00
N LYS A 86 -17.25 -4.31 10.46
CA LYS A 86 -17.13 -4.66 9.02
C LYS A 86 -17.48 -3.49 8.11
N ILE A 87 -18.52 -2.72 8.47
CA ILE A 87 -18.98 -1.54 7.72
C ILE A 87 -17.93 -0.43 7.74
N GLU A 88 -17.29 -0.16 8.88
CA GLU A 88 -16.23 0.85 8.96
C GLU A 88 -15.01 0.45 8.14
N ILE A 89 -14.64 -0.83 8.16
CA ILE A 89 -13.53 -1.38 7.36
C ILE A 89 -13.84 -1.29 5.87
N ALA A 90 -15.00 -1.79 5.42
CA ALA A 90 -15.36 -1.74 4.00
C ALA A 90 -15.40 -0.29 3.48
N ASN A 91 -15.96 0.63 4.27
CA ASN A 91 -16.02 2.04 3.89
C ASN A 91 -14.65 2.72 3.81
N SER A 92 -13.66 2.31 4.62
CA SER A 92 -12.32 2.90 4.58
C SER A 92 -11.48 2.41 3.40
N LEU A 93 -11.86 1.29 2.75
CA LEU A 93 -11.22 0.76 1.54
C LEU A 93 -11.78 1.38 0.23
N LYS A 94 -13.06 1.77 0.24
CA LYS A 94 -13.78 2.22 -0.96
C LYS A 94 -13.25 3.51 -1.56
N GLY A 95 -13.18 3.53 -2.89
CA GLY A 95 -12.92 4.73 -3.69
C GLY A 95 -11.45 5.11 -3.83
N PHE A 96 -10.52 4.32 -3.29
CA PHE A 96 -9.07 4.53 -3.44
C PHE A 96 -8.48 3.77 -4.63
N THR A 97 -8.79 2.49 -4.75
CA THR A 97 -8.34 1.61 -5.85
C THR A 97 -9.46 0.66 -6.26
N GLU A 98 -9.39 0.11 -7.47
CA GLU A 98 -10.34 -0.93 -7.89
C GLU A 98 -10.25 -2.17 -7.00
N GLN A 99 -9.04 -2.55 -6.60
CA GLN A 99 -8.83 -3.67 -5.68
C GLN A 99 -9.46 -3.40 -4.30
N GLY A 100 -9.27 -2.19 -3.75
CA GLY A 100 -9.92 -1.80 -2.49
C GLY A 100 -11.44 -1.86 -2.57
N ASN A 101 -12.03 -1.50 -3.72
CA ASN A 101 -13.48 -1.65 -3.93
C ASN A 101 -13.92 -3.12 -3.95
N LYS A 102 -13.15 -4.01 -4.59
CA LYS A 102 -13.46 -5.45 -4.63
C LYS A 102 -13.39 -6.07 -3.23
N ILE A 103 -12.33 -5.77 -2.49
CA ILE A 103 -12.13 -6.28 -1.11
C ILE A 103 -13.21 -5.74 -0.17
N ALA A 104 -13.56 -4.46 -0.29
CA ALA A 104 -14.70 -3.90 0.45
C ALA A 104 -16.00 -4.65 0.18
N LYS A 105 -16.24 -5.04 -1.08
CA LYS A 105 -17.42 -5.82 -1.47
C LYS A 105 -17.39 -7.22 -0.87
N LEU A 106 -16.25 -7.92 -0.90
CA LEU A 106 -16.12 -9.23 -0.25
C LEU A 106 -16.46 -9.18 1.25
N ILE A 107 -15.99 -8.13 1.94
CA ILE A 107 -16.26 -7.92 3.38
C ILE A 107 -17.75 -7.67 3.63
N GLU A 108 -18.40 -6.89 2.76
CA GLU A 108 -19.83 -6.58 2.86
C GLU A 108 -20.72 -7.77 2.56
N ASP A 109 -20.36 -8.56 1.54
CA ASP A 109 -21.10 -9.76 1.14
C ASP A 109 -20.83 -10.94 2.10
N GLY A 110 -19.81 -10.84 2.94
CA GLY A 110 -19.42 -11.87 3.91
C GLY A 110 -18.58 -13.00 3.32
N GLU A 111 -18.06 -12.81 2.11
CA GLU A 111 -17.19 -13.76 1.38
C GLU A 111 -15.72 -13.70 1.83
N MET A 112 -15.33 -12.61 2.51
CA MET A 112 -14.04 -12.50 3.19
C MET A 112 -14.26 -12.51 4.71
N LEU A 113 -13.83 -13.58 5.36
CA LEU A 113 -13.83 -13.70 6.82
C LEU A 113 -12.50 -13.18 7.36
N PHE A 114 -12.52 -12.58 8.54
CA PHE A 114 -11.30 -12.16 9.20
C PHE A 114 -11.36 -12.26 10.71
N GLU A 115 -10.21 -12.58 11.29
CA GLU A 115 -10.00 -12.66 12.73
C GLU A 115 -8.86 -11.75 13.15
N ILE A 116 -9.12 -10.91 14.14
CA ILE A 116 -8.11 -10.02 14.72
C ILE A 116 -7.71 -10.59 16.09
N LEU A 117 -6.49 -11.11 16.16
CA LEU A 117 -6.01 -11.98 17.22
C LEU A 117 -4.84 -11.36 17.99
N ASN A 118 -4.74 -11.68 19.27
CA ASN A 118 -3.52 -11.40 20.05
C ASN A 118 -2.35 -12.27 19.55
N GLU A 119 -1.12 -11.90 19.90
CA GLU A 119 0.12 -12.60 19.50
C GLU A 119 0.05 -14.13 19.70
N SER A 120 -0.42 -14.59 20.86
CA SER A 120 -0.44 -16.01 21.19
C SER A 120 -1.42 -16.77 20.32
N THR A 121 -2.65 -16.24 20.16
CA THR A 121 -3.70 -16.88 19.36
C THR A 121 -3.38 -16.79 17.86
N PHE A 122 -2.86 -15.66 17.40
CA PHE A 122 -2.41 -15.47 16.01
C PHE A 122 -1.32 -16.48 15.64
N LYS A 123 -0.32 -16.65 16.50
CA LYS A 123 0.73 -17.64 16.30
C LYS A 123 0.18 -19.07 16.24
N MET A 124 -0.78 -19.42 17.11
CA MET A 124 -1.40 -20.73 17.08
C MET A 124 -2.15 -20.97 15.76
N ALA A 125 -2.99 -20.01 15.35
CA ALA A 125 -3.71 -20.08 14.08
C ALA A 125 -2.75 -20.25 12.89
N TYR A 126 -1.64 -19.51 12.87
CA TYR A 126 -0.62 -19.64 11.83
C TYR A 126 -0.01 -21.05 11.76
N LEU A 127 0.33 -21.64 12.91
CA LEU A 127 0.91 -22.99 12.97
C LEU A 127 -0.11 -24.08 12.61
N GLU A 128 -1.36 -23.92 13.05
CA GLU A 128 -2.46 -24.85 12.72
C GLU A 128 -2.82 -24.81 11.24
N SER A 129 -2.64 -23.66 10.59
CA SER A 129 -2.81 -23.47 9.14
C SER A 129 -1.63 -24.02 8.31
N GLY A 130 -0.68 -24.73 8.92
CA GLY A 130 0.48 -25.32 8.25
C GLY A 130 1.71 -24.41 8.19
N GLY A 131 1.67 -23.23 8.82
CA GLY A 131 2.80 -22.33 8.94
C GLY A 131 3.95 -22.92 9.76
N LYS A 132 5.19 -22.49 9.47
CA LYS A 132 6.39 -22.97 10.18
C LYS A 132 6.83 -21.98 11.25
N LEU A 133 7.12 -22.46 12.47
CA LEU A 133 7.60 -21.62 13.56
C LEU A 133 8.87 -20.82 13.20
N SER A 134 9.74 -21.38 12.36
CA SER A 134 10.92 -20.69 11.83
C SER A 134 10.54 -19.46 11.01
N ASN A 135 9.52 -19.57 10.16
CA ASN A 135 9.04 -18.52 9.28
C ASN A 135 8.35 -17.42 10.08
N TYR A 136 7.50 -17.81 11.03
CA TYR A 136 6.80 -16.87 11.92
C TYR A 136 7.75 -15.84 12.54
N LYS A 137 8.88 -16.30 13.07
CA LYS A 137 9.90 -15.43 13.69
C LYS A 137 10.75 -14.69 12.67
N LYS A 138 11.20 -15.39 11.60
CA LYS A 138 12.12 -14.84 10.60
C LYS A 138 11.50 -13.68 9.83
N TYR A 139 10.25 -13.85 9.40
CA TYR A 139 9.54 -12.90 8.54
C TYR A 139 8.59 -11.98 9.32
N ARG A 140 8.49 -12.16 10.64
CA ARG A 140 7.64 -11.33 11.52
C ARG A 140 6.20 -11.21 10.98
N ILE A 141 5.60 -12.35 10.65
CA ILE A 141 4.27 -12.44 10.03
C ILE A 141 3.27 -11.55 10.78
N GLU A 142 2.64 -10.62 10.05
CA GLU A 142 1.73 -9.61 10.59
C GLU A 142 0.26 -9.92 10.30
N ALA A 143 0.03 -10.49 9.13
CA ALA A 143 -1.22 -11.08 8.68
C ALA A 143 -0.92 -12.36 7.88
N PHE A 144 -1.95 -13.19 7.67
CA PHE A 144 -1.91 -14.28 6.69
C PHE A 144 -3.33 -14.72 6.33
N SER A 145 -3.48 -15.29 5.14
CA SER A 145 -4.71 -15.92 4.66
C SER A 145 -4.63 -17.44 4.71
N TYR A 146 -5.75 -18.09 5.03
CA TYR A 146 -5.93 -19.52 4.86
C TYR A 146 -7.36 -19.79 4.37
N GLY A 147 -7.49 -20.11 3.08
CA GLY A 147 -8.80 -20.17 2.41
C GLY A 147 -9.45 -18.79 2.34
N ASP A 148 -10.68 -18.68 2.83
CA ASP A 148 -11.47 -17.44 2.92
C ASP A 148 -11.29 -16.68 4.26
N ILE A 149 -10.50 -17.22 5.19
CA ILE A 149 -10.24 -16.62 6.51
C ILE A 149 -8.90 -15.90 6.51
N ASN A 150 -8.94 -14.62 6.91
CA ASN A 150 -7.80 -13.73 6.96
C ASN A 150 -7.48 -13.39 8.42
N TYR A 151 -6.28 -13.70 8.87
CA TYR A 151 -5.86 -13.49 10.24
C TYR A 151 -4.99 -12.24 10.33
N PHE A 152 -5.26 -11.40 11.33
CA PHE A 152 -4.51 -10.16 11.57
C PHE A 152 -4.09 -10.08 13.03
N ARG A 153 -2.92 -9.50 13.30
CA ARG A 153 -2.49 -9.22 14.66
C ARG A 153 -3.14 -7.95 15.23
N GLU A 154 -3.66 -8.04 16.45
CA GLU A 154 -4.35 -6.93 17.13
C GLU A 154 -3.44 -5.77 17.54
N ASP A 155 -2.13 -6.00 17.62
CA ASP A 155 -1.13 -5.02 18.05
C ASP A 155 -0.62 -4.11 16.92
N LYS A 156 -1.16 -4.27 15.71
CA LYS A 156 -0.80 -3.47 14.54
C LYS A 156 -1.53 -2.13 14.50
N SER A 157 -0.88 -1.16 13.86
CA SER A 157 -1.49 0.15 13.64
C SER A 157 -2.67 0.02 12.66
N ILE A 158 -3.59 0.97 12.73
CA ILE A 158 -4.71 1.03 11.78
C ILE A 158 -4.20 1.08 10.33
N GLU A 159 -3.13 1.82 10.06
CA GLU A 159 -2.53 1.91 8.73
C GLU A 159 -1.96 0.57 8.25
N SER A 160 -1.18 -0.12 9.09
CA SER A 160 -0.66 -1.46 8.77
C SER A 160 -1.82 -2.43 8.53
N PHE A 161 -2.83 -2.45 9.40
CA PHE A 161 -4.02 -3.28 9.22
C PHE A 161 -4.76 -3.01 7.90
N MET A 162 -4.95 -1.75 7.51
CA MET A 162 -5.61 -1.41 6.25
C MET A 162 -4.77 -1.82 5.03
N SER A 163 -3.44 -1.79 5.13
CA SER A 163 -2.53 -2.26 4.08
C SER A 163 -2.64 -3.78 3.91
N GLU A 164 -2.55 -4.51 5.02
CA GLU A 164 -2.64 -5.97 5.07
C GLU A 164 -4.02 -6.45 4.60
N LEU A 165 -5.10 -5.72 4.88
CA LEU A 165 -6.43 -6.04 4.33
C LEU A 165 -6.44 -6.06 2.80
N ILE A 166 -5.68 -5.18 2.15
CA ILE A 166 -5.55 -5.19 0.69
C ILE A 166 -4.73 -6.39 0.23
N HIS A 167 -3.64 -6.69 0.93
CA HIS A 167 -2.77 -7.80 0.64
C HIS A 167 -3.51 -9.14 0.76
N GLU A 168 -4.01 -9.45 1.95
CA GLU A 168 -4.71 -10.69 2.28
C GLU A 168 -6.06 -10.80 1.56
N GLY A 169 -6.78 -9.67 1.40
CA GLY A 169 -7.99 -9.64 0.58
C GLY A 169 -7.73 -9.93 -0.90
N THR A 170 -6.52 -9.69 -1.41
CA THR A 170 -6.13 -10.11 -2.75
C THR A 170 -5.91 -11.62 -2.83
N HIS A 171 -5.29 -12.23 -1.82
CA HIS A 171 -5.19 -13.69 -1.72
C HIS A 171 -6.57 -14.34 -1.61
N THR A 172 -7.50 -13.73 -0.88
CA THR A 172 -8.90 -14.20 -0.82
C THR A 172 -9.57 -14.16 -2.20
N LEU A 173 -9.36 -13.09 -2.98
CA LEU A 173 -9.87 -13.02 -4.36
C LEU A 173 -9.28 -14.10 -5.27
N ASP A 174 -7.97 -14.36 -5.13
CA ASP A 174 -7.28 -15.41 -5.88
C ASP A 174 -7.84 -16.80 -5.51
N TYR A 175 -8.07 -17.06 -4.22
CA TYR A 175 -8.69 -18.29 -3.73
C TYR A 175 -10.12 -18.49 -4.28
N LEU A 176 -10.97 -17.45 -4.23
CA LEU A 176 -12.34 -17.54 -4.75
C LEU A 176 -12.37 -17.77 -6.26
N GLU A 177 -11.44 -17.16 -7.00
CA GLU A 177 -11.31 -17.40 -8.44
C GLU A 177 -10.83 -18.83 -8.75
N GLU A 178 -9.89 -19.35 -7.96
CA GLU A 178 -9.46 -20.75 -8.04
C GLU A 178 -10.65 -21.70 -7.80
N GLN A 179 -11.44 -21.49 -6.74
CA GLN A 179 -12.65 -22.29 -6.48
C GLN A 179 -13.64 -22.23 -7.65
N ARG A 180 -13.88 -21.03 -8.19
CA ARG A 180 -14.76 -20.83 -9.36
C ARG A 180 -14.25 -21.60 -10.59
N LEU A 181 -12.94 -21.63 -10.83
CA LEU A 181 -12.35 -22.36 -11.95
C LEU A 181 -12.47 -23.89 -11.76
N PHE A 182 -12.27 -24.38 -10.54
CA PHE A 182 -12.52 -25.78 -10.20
C PHE A 182 -13.99 -26.17 -10.45
N GLU A 183 -14.95 -25.34 -10.03
CA GLU A 183 -16.38 -25.57 -10.27
C GLU A 183 -16.74 -25.61 -11.77
N LEU A 184 -15.97 -24.91 -12.60
CA LEU A 184 -16.08 -24.96 -14.07
C LEU A 184 -15.39 -26.19 -14.69
N GLY A 185 -14.87 -27.09 -13.87
CA GLY A 185 -14.24 -28.35 -14.30
C GLY A 185 -12.80 -28.18 -14.78
N LYS A 186 -12.10 -27.09 -14.41
CA LYS A 186 -10.68 -26.94 -14.70
C LYS A 186 -9.83 -27.83 -13.82
N SER A 187 -8.77 -28.40 -14.41
CA SER A 187 -7.73 -29.08 -13.67
C SER A 187 -6.78 -28.09 -12.99
N GLU A 188 -6.10 -28.53 -11.93
CA GLU A 188 -5.07 -27.76 -11.22
C GLU A 188 -4.02 -27.18 -12.18
N ALA A 189 -3.51 -28.00 -13.11
CA ALA A 189 -2.55 -27.56 -14.12
C ALA A 189 -3.09 -26.52 -15.13
N GLU A 190 -4.41 -26.44 -15.31
CA GLU A 190 -5.01 -25.35 -16.10
C GLU A 190 -5.17 -24.08 -15.26
N ILE A 191 -5.52 -24.22 -13.98
CA ILE A 191 -5.66 -23.12 -13.04
C ILE A 191 -4.30 -22.44 -12.84
N ASP A 192 -3.24 -23.21 -12.61
CA ASP A 192 -1.87 -22.69 -12.48
C ASP A 192 -1.43 -21.89 -13.71
N LYS A 193 -1.90 -22.26 -14.92
CA LYS A 193 -1.61 -21.51 -16.14
C LYS A 193 -2.38 -20.18 -16.22
N ILE A 194 -3.53 -20.09 -15.56
CA ILE A 194 -4.40 -18.91 -15.56
C ILE A 194 -3.98 -17.95 -14.45
N LEU A 195 -3.84 -18.45 -13.22
CA LEU A 195 -3.59 -17.65 -12.03
C LEU A 195 -2.10 -17.53 -11.69
N GLY A 196 -1.28 -18.46 -12.19
CA GLY A 196 0.13 -18.53 -11.87
C GLY A 196 0.41 -19.30 -10.58
N ASP A 197 1.65 -19.19 -10.14
CA ASP A 197 2.18 -19.80 -8.92
C ASP A 197 2.12 -18.84 -7.72
N ILE A 198 2.67 -19.28 -6.58
CA ILE A 198 2.77 -18.46 -5.36
C ILE A 198 3.44 -17.10 -5.61
N TYR A 199 4.48 -17.06 -6.45
CA TYR A 199 5.13 -15.80 -6.83
C TYR A 199 4.18 -14.85 -7.56
N SER A 200 3.29 -15.40 -8.39
CA SER A 200 2.29 -14.63 -9.12
C SER A 200 1.22 -14.06 -8.19
N PHE A 201 0.85 -14.80 -7.15
CA PHE A 201 -0.14 -14.38 -6.14
C PHE A 201 0.45 -13.24 -5.29
N GLU A 202 1.65 -13.45 -4.73
CA GLU A 202 2.36 -12.44 -3.94
C GLU A 202 2.62 -11.15 -4.74
N LYS A 203 3.02 -11.26 -6.01
CA LYS A 203 3.19 -10.09 -6.89
C LYS A 203 1.90 -9.28 -7.03
N ARG A 204 0.75 -9.94 -7.18
CA ARG A 204 -0.56 -9.25 -7.26
C ARG A 204 -0.87 -8.57 -5.94
N ALA A 205 -0.75 -9.29 -4.82
CA ALA A 205 -1.04 -8.77 -3.49
C ALA A 205 -0.20 -7.53 -3.17
N TYR A 206 1.14 -7.63 -3.23
CA TYR A 206 2.04 -6.49 -2.97
C TYR A 206 1.84 -5.33 -3.96
N PHE A 207 1.54 -5.61 -5.23
CA PHE A 207 1.28 -4.54 -6.21
C PHE A 207 0.01 -3.74 -5.84
N HIS A 208 -1.06 -4.44 -5.48
CA HIS A 208 -2.31 -3.80 -5.10
C HIS A 208 -2.23 -3.10 -3.75
N GLU A 209 -1.52 -3.69 -2.79
CA GLU A 209 -1.21 -3.08 -1.51
C GLU A 209 -0.46 -1.76 -1.70
N ARG A 210 0.64 -1.79 -2.46
CA ARG A 210 1.43 -0.59 -2.78
C ARG A 210 0.59 0.47 -3.50
N ALA A 211 -0.28 0.06 -4.43
CA ALA A 211 -1.19 0.99 -5.11
C ALA A 211 -2.16 1.65 -4.13
N PHE A 212 -2.68 0.89 -3.16
CA PHE A 212 -3.54 1.42 -2.11
C PHE A 212 -2.79 2.39 -1.19
N GLN A 213 -1.61 2.01 -0.69
CA GLN A 213 -0.74 2.88 0.12
C GLN A 213 -0.47 4.23 -0.59
N ILE A 214 -0.20 4.21 -1.90
CA ILE A 214 -0.02 5.44 -2.69
C ILE A 214 -1.32 6.25 -2.79
N ALA A 215 -2.45 5.58 -3.02
CA ALA A 215 -3.76 6.22 -3.19
C ALA A 215 -4.26 6.90 -1.90
N THR A 216 -3.95 6.31 -0.75
CA THR A 216 -4.27 6.84 0.60
C THR A 216 -3.20 7.79 1.15
N GLU A 217 -2.07 7.93 0.45
CA GLU A 217 -0.88 8.67 0.88
C GLU A 217 -0.18 8.13 2.15
N MET A 218 -0.39 6.85 2.47
CA MET A 218 0.38 6.12 3.48
C MET A 218 1.85 6.01 3.06
N ASP A 219 2.73 5.74 4.03
CA ASP A 219 4.10 5.39 3.72
C ASP A 219 4.15 4.03 3.02
N VAL A 220 4.64 4.02 1.77
CA VAL A 220 4.82 2.77 1.06
C VAL A 220 5.95 1.96 1.67
N GLU A 221 5.73 0.67 1.85
CA GLU A 221 6.74 -0.29 2.34
C GLU A 221 7.90 -0.40 1.34
N TYR A 222 7.58 -0.67 0.07
CA TYR A 222 8.55 -0.76 -1.02
C TYR A 222 8.52 0.51 -1.88
N LYS A 223 9.60 1.29 -1.82
CA LYS A 223 9.71 2.54 -2.58
C LYS A 223 9.75 2.28 -4.09
N THR A 224 10.39 1.20 -4.53
CA THR A 224 10.51 0.81 -5.94
C THR A 224 9.90 -0.57 -6.21
N ILE A 225 9.50 -0.82 -7.45
CA ILE A 225 8.96 -2.13 -7.86
C ILE A 225 10.06 -3.19 -7.76
N GLU A 226 11.30 -2.83 -8.08
CA GLU A 226 12.45 -3.72 -7.98
C GLU A 226 12.65 -4.21 -6.55
N SER A 227 12.60 -3.31 -5.55
CA SER A 227 12.72 -3.71 -4.14
C SER A 227 11.60 -4.63 -3.66
N MET A 228 10.39 -4.44 -4.20
CA MET A 228 9.23 -5.28 -3.91
C MET A 228 9.42 -6.68 -4.52
N LEU A 229 9.86 -6.75 -5.77
CA LEU A 229 10.11 -8.02 -6.46
C LEU A 229 11.28 -8.80 -5.83
N GLU A 230 12.34 -8.11 -5.40
CA GLU A 230 13.45 -8.73 -4.67
C GLU A 230 12.95 -9.34 -3.35
N HIS A 231 12.16 -8.60 -2.56
CA HIS A 231 11.58 -9.13 -1.33
C HIS A 231 10.74 -10.38 -1.58
N ILE A 232 9.84 -10.35 -2.57
CA ILE A 232 9.01 -11.50 -2.92
C ILE A 232 9.88 -12.71 -3.29
N PHE A 233 10.92 -12.49 -4.10
CA PHE A 233 11.82 -13.56 -4.54
C PHE A 233 12.61 -14.20 -3.40
N TYR A 234 13.05 -13.42 -2.41
CA TYR A 234 13.83 -13.94 -1.28
C TYR A 234 12.98 -14.51 -0.15
N THR A 235 11.74 -14.06 -0.01
CA THR A 235 10.87 -14.41 1.11
C THR A 235 10.07 -15.68 0.82
N TYR A 236 9.53 -15.80 -0.39
CA TYR A 236 8.62 -16.87 -0.78
C TYR A 236 9.38 -17.88 -1.67
N PRO A 237 9.50 -19.14 -1.23
CA PRO A 237 10.13 -20.21 -2.01
C PRO A 237 9.18 -20.86 -3.03
#